data_AF-A0A372QZM3-F1
#
_entry.id   AF-A0A372QZM3-F1
#
_cell.length_a   1.000
_cell.length_b   1.000
_cell.length_c   1.000
_cell.angle_alpha   90.00
_cell.angle_beta   90.00
_cell.angle_gamma   90.00
#
_symmetry.space_group_name_H-M   'P 1'
#
loop_
_entity.id
_entity.type
_entity.pdbx_description
1 polymer ?
#
loop_
_entity_poly.entity_id
_entity_poly.type
_entity_poly.pdbx_seq_one_letter_code
_entity_poly.pdbx_strand_id
1 'polypeptide(L)'
;MKLSEKGVSFDYLWDDRMHLQLLAANRIKKGYYVRKLKESLWSTFGINRITPFKDSFSKQQMRTWKASKNVQQVHKDLYKPSDSDDPSSDTYITLIIKSVFASEKKRTNKKII
;
A
#
# COMPACT_ATOMS: atom_id res chain seq x y z
N MET A 1 -46.53 11.76 -21.52
CA MET A 1 -45.94 13.12 -21.45
C MET A 1 -44.81 13.07 -20.41
N LYS A 2 -43.54 13.07 -20.84
CA LYS A 2 -42.38 13.10 -19.94
C LYS A 2 -42.17 14.54 -19.50
N LEU A 3 -42.39 14.84 -18.22
CA LEU A 3 -42.03 16.12 -17.64
C LEU A 3 -40.56 16.06 -17.22
N SER A 4 -39.70 16.71 -18.01
CA SER A 4 -38.39 17.17 -17.54
C SER A 4 -38.58 18.54 -16.90
N GLU A 5 -38.14 18.73 -15.65
CA GLU A 5 -37.10 19.71 -15.31
C GLU A 5 -36.87 19.82 -13.79
N LYS A 6 -35.58 19.75 -13.44
CA LYS A 6 -34.86 20.53 -12.42
C LYS A 6 -35.22 20.33 -10.94
N GLY A 7 -34.49 19.40 -10.33
CA GLY A 7 -34.20 19.41 -8.90
C GLY A 7 -33.37 18.19 -8.57
N VAL A 8 -32.04 18.27 -8.66
CA VAL A 8 -31.21 17.26 -8.02
C VAL A 8 -31.53 17.36 -6.53
N SER A 9 -32.15 16.33 -5.96
CA SER A 9 -32.50 16.32 -4.54
C SER A 9 -31.23 16.60 -3.71
N PHE A 10 -31.35 17.45 -2.69
CA PHE A 10 -30.24 17.82 -1.82
C PHE A 10 -29.57 16.59 -1.18
N ASP A 11 -30.37 15.56 -0.88
CA ASP A 11 -29.91 14.28 -0.36
C ASP A 11 -28.97 13.55 -1.35
N TYR A 12 -29.28 13.61 -2.64
CA TYR A 12 -28.45 13.01 -3.70
C TYR A 12 -27.10 13.70 -3.83
N LEU A 13 -27.09 15.04 -3.72
CA LEU A 13 -25.84 15.82 -3.74
C LEU A 13 -24.98 15.55 -2.49
N TRP A 14 -25.63 15.33 -1.35
CA TRP A 14 -24.93 15.01 -0.10
C TRP A 14 -24.32 13.60 -0.16
N ASP A 15 -25.05 12.61 -0.67
CA ASP A 15 -24.57 11.25 -0.89
C ASP A 15 -23.40 11.21 -1.89
N ASP A 16 -23.52 11.91 -3.03
CA ASP A 16 -22.43 12.00 -4.01
C ASP A 16 -21.19 12.67 -3.42
N ARG A 17 -21.38 13.77 -2.67
CA ARG A 17 -20.28 14.47 -2.00
C ARG A 17 -19.59 13.56 -0.96
N MET A 18 -20.37 12.87 -0.14
CA MET A 18 -19.85 11.94 0.86
C MET A 18 -19.11 10.77 0.20
N HIS A 19 -19.65 10.23 -0.89
CA HIS A 19 -19.03 9.17 -1.67
C HIS A 19 -17.69 9.63 -2.25
N LEU A 20 -17.64 10.80 -2.88
CA LEU A 20 -16.42 11.38 -3.43
C LEU A 20 -15.36 11.65 -2.35
N GLN A 21 -15.76 12.15 -1.18
CA GLN A 21 -14.87 12.35 -0.05
C GLN A 21 -14.30 11.03 0.49
N LEU A 22 -15.14 10.00 0.61
CA LEU A 22 -14.70 8.67 1.04
C LEU A 22 -13.74 8.06 0.02
N LEU A 23 -14.02 8.19 -1.28
CA LEU A 23 -13.13 7.75 -2.35
C LEU A 23 -11.79 8.48 -2.30
N ALA A 24 -11.78 9.79 -2.10
CA ALA A 24 -10.56 10.59 -1.98
C ALA A 24 -9.73 10.15 -0.76
N ALA A 25 -10.37 9.99 0.40
CA ALA A 25 -9.72 9.50 1.61
C ALA A 25 -9.13 8.08 1.42
N ASN A 26 -9.87 7.19 0.76
CA ASN A 26 -9.39 5.84 0.44
C ASN A 26 -8.21 5.86 -0.54
N ARG A 27 -8.22 6.75 -1.55
CA ARG A 27 -7.08 6.93 -2.46
C ARG A 27 -5.83 7.40 -1.73
N ILE A 28 -5.97 8.35 -0.81
CA ILE A 28 -4.87 8.86 0.02
C ILE A 28 -4.32 7.74 0.92
N LYS A 29 -5.19 7.04 1.66
CA LYS A 29 -4.79 5.92 2.52
C LYS A 29 -4.10 4.82 1.72
N LYS A 30 -4.64 4.46 0.55
CA LYS A 30 -4.03 3.48 -0.34
C LYS A 30 -2.63 3.92 -0.76
N GLY A 31 -2.46 5.18 -1.18
CA GLY A 31 -1.16 5.74 -1.55
C GLY A 31 -0.15 5.66 -0.40
N TYR A 32 -0.58 6.01 0.81
CA TYR A 32 0.23 5.92 2.03
C TYR A 32 0.76 4.50 2.27
N TYR A 33 -0.12 3.49 2.29
CA TYR A 33 0.28 2.10 2.54
C TYR A 33 1.12 1.51 1.42
N VAL A 34 0.81 1.84 0.15
CA VAL A 34 1.64 1.42 -0.99
C VAL A 34 3.06 1.95 -0.86
N ARG A 35 3.23 3.22 -0.46
CA ARG A 35 4.56 3.80 -0.22
C ARG A 35 5.29 3.06 0.90
N LYS A 36 4.63 2.84 2.05
CA LYS A 36 5.22 2.15 3.20
C LYS A 36 5.62 0.70 2.90
N LEU A 37 4.80 -0.02 2.12
CA LEU A 37 5.14 -1.37 1.64
C LEU A 37 6.37 -1.36 0.73
N LYS A 38 6.44 -0.42 -0.22
CA LYS A 38 7.62 -0.27 -1.09
C LYS A 38 8.89 0.01 -0.29
N GLU A 39 8.82 0.93 0.68
CA GLU A 39 9.94 1.26 1.57
C GLU A 39 10.38 0.08 2.43
N SER A 40 9.42 -0.70 2.96
CA SER A 40 9.73 -1.86 3.79
C SER A 40 10.33 -3.01 2.97
N LEU A 41 9.79 -3.29 1.79
CA LEU A 41 10.39 -4.24 0.82
C LEU A 41 11.84 -3.84 0.50
N TRP A 42 12.06 -2.56 0.25
CA TRP A 42 13.39 -2.00 0.02
C TRP A 42 14.32 -2.20 1.20
N SER A 43 13.85 -1.91 2.42
CA SER A 43 14.64 -2.09 3.64
C SER A 43 14.99 -3.56 3.91
N THR A 44 14.09 -4.49 3.63
CA THR A 44 14.30 -5.92 3.89
C THR A 44 15.27 -6.56 2.91
N PHE A 45 15.13 -6.29 1.61
CA PHE A 45 15.95 -6.95 0.57
C PHE A 45 17.12 -6.11 0.06
N GLY A 46 17.10 -4.80 0.28
CA GLY A 46 18.22 -3.88 0.04
C GLY A 46 18.50 -3.53 -1.43
N ILE A 47 19.44 -2.60 -1.60
CA ILE A 47 19.96 -2.05 -2.89
C ILE A 47 20.49 -3.16 -3.82
N ASN A 48 21.02 -4.24 -3.23
CA ASN A 48 21.73 -5.28 -3.96
C ASN A 48 20.79 -6.30 -4.61
N ARG A 49 19.54 -6.44 -4.14
CA ARG A 49 18.63 -7.50 -4.60
C ARG A 49 17.41 -6.98 -5.35
N ILE A 50 16.99 -5.74 -5.13
CA ILE A 50 15.94 -5.11 -5.93
C ILE A 50 16.39 -3.73 -6.37
N THR A 51 15.93 -3.29 -7.53
CA THR A 51 16.02 -1.89 -7.92
C THR A 51 14.78 -1.15 -7.44
N PRO A 52 14.89 0.13 -6.99
CA PRO A 52 13.75 0.84 -6.43
C PRO A 52 12.65 0.99 -7.47
N PHE A 53 11.41 0.71 -7.06
CA PHE A 53 10.25 0.94 -7.91
C PHE A 53 9.95 2.45 -7.97
N LYS A 54 10.21 3.09 -9.12
CA LYS A 54 9.89 4.52 -9.31
C LYS A 54 8.47 4.69 -9.81
N ASP A 55 7.79 5.73 -9.32
CA ASP A 55 6.41 6.03 -9.72
C ASP A 55 6.29 6.49 -11.18
N SER A 56 7.41 6.89 -11.80
CA SER A 56 7.51 7.29 -13.21
C SER A 56 7.63 6.10 -14.18
N PHE A 57 7.61 4.86 -13.70
CA PHE A 57 7.77 3.69 -14.57
C PHE A 57 6.57 3.53 -15.52
N SER A 58 6.86 3.36 -16.80
CA SER A 58 5.86 2.96 -17.78
C SER A 58 5.39 1.52 -17.55
N LYS A 59 4.24 1.14 -18.13
CA LYS A 59 3.74 -0.24 -18.07
C LYS A 59 4.76 -1.26 -18.57
N GLN A 60 5.53 -0.92 -19.61
CA GLN A 60 6.57 -1.80 -20.15
C GLN A 60 7.75 -1.94 -19.18
N GLN A 61 8.21 -0.82 -18.61
CA GLN A 61 9.28 -0.84 -17.60
C GLN A 61 8.87 -1.66 -16.38
N MET A 62 7.60 -1.57 -15.93
CA MET A 62 7.08 -2.41 -14.86
C MET A 62 7.12 -3.91 -15.20
N ARG A 63 6.77 -4.28 -16.43
CA ARG A 63 6.83 -5.69 -16.88
C ARG A 63 8.27 -6.19 -16.89
N THR A 64 9.19 -5.42 -17.46
CA THR A 64 10.61 -5.76 -17.48
C THR A 64 11.18 -5.89 -16.08
N TRP A 65 10.84 -4.97 -15.17
CA TRP A 65 11.27 -5.02 -13.77
C TRP A 65 10.77 -6.30 -13.08
N LYS A 66 9.49 -6.65 -13.22
CA LYS A 66 8.91 -7.90 -12.68
C LYS A 66 9.52 -9.16 -13.28
N ALA A 67 9.97 -9.09 -14.54
CA ALA A 67 10.60 -10.21 -15.23
C ALA A 67 12.09 -10.38 -14.89
N SER A 68 12.71 -9.42 -14.20
CA SER A 68 14.13 -9.53 -13.83
C SER A 68 14.36 -10.67 -12.85
N LYS A 69 15.45 -11.42 -13.02
CA LYS A 69 15.78 -12.60 -12.20
C LYS A 69 15.81 -12.25 -10.70
N ASN A 70 16.38 -11.10 -10.34
CA ASN A 70 16.51 -10.69 -8.96
C ASN A 70 15.14 -10.39 -8.32
N VAL A 71 14.24 -9.70 -9.03
CA VAL A 71 12.89 -9.43 -8.54
C VAL A 71 12.08 -10.72 -8.41
N GLN A 72 12.21 -11.65 -9.36
CA GLN A 72 11.57 -12.97 -9.26
C GLN A 72 12.10 -13.78 -8.07
N GLN A 73 13.40 -13.70 -7.79
CA GLN A 73 14.00 -14.36 -6.64
C GLN A 73 13.49 -13.76 -5.33
N VAL A 74 13.46 -12.43 -5.22
CA VAL A 74 12.91 -11.74 -4.04
C VAL A 74 11.43 -12.06 -3.85
N HIS A 75 10.66 -12.16 -4.94
CA HIS A 75 9.27 -12.60 -4.86
C HIS A 75 9.13 -14.01 -4.25
N LYS A 76 10.03 -14.95 -4.57
CA LYS A 76 10.04 -16.27 -3.93
C LYS A 76 10.48 -16.18 -2.47
N ASP A 77 11.50 -15.38 -2.20
CA ASP A 77 12.06 -15.21 -0.86
C ASP A 77 11.07 -14.56 0.11
N LEU A 78 10.11 -13.78 -0.37
CA LEU A 78 9.03 -13.20 0.46
C LEU A 78 8.28 -14.25 1.30
N TYR A 79 8.11 -15.45 0.75
CA TYR A 79 7.35 -16.52 1.38
C TYR A 79 8.23 -17.48 2.18
N LYS A 80 9.53 -17.22 2.28
CA LYS A 80 10.44 -18.02 3.10
C LYS A 80 10.37 -17.58 4.56
N PRO A 81 10.61 -18.51 5.50
CA PRO A 81 10.86 -18.17 6.90
C PRO A 81 11.98 -17.14 7.01
N SER A 82 11.84 -16.21 7.97
CA SER A 82 12.85 -15.18 8.22
C SER A 82 14.11 -15.75 8.90
N ASP A 83 13.93 -16.79 9.71
CA ASP A 83 14.99 -17.62 10.24
C ASP A 83 15.05 -18.94 9.46
N SER A 84 16.18 -19.24 8.83
CA SER A 84 16.35 -20.48 8.05
C SER A 84 16.36 -21.72 8.92
N ASP A 85 16.69 -21.57 10.20
CA ASP A 85 16.88 -22.67 11.13
C ASP A 85 15.61 -22.95 11.94
N ASP A 86 14.64 -22.02 11.90
CA ASP A 86 13.32 -22.15 12.49
C ASP A 86 12.20 -22.09 11.43
N PRO A 87 11.67 -23.25 10.98
CA PRO A 87 10.54 -23.33 10.06
C PRO A 87 9.24 -22.71 10.59
N SER A 88 9.12 -22.50 11.90
CA SER A 88 7.96 -21.86 12.53
C SER A 88 8.07 -20.33 12.57
N SER A 89 9.23 -19.78 12.18
CA SER A 89 9.45 -18.35 12.15
C SER A 89 8.53 -17.65 11.15
N ASP A 90 8.21 -16.38 11.44
CA ASP A 90 7.44 -15.55 10.52
C ASP A 90 8.15 -15.46 9.17
N THR A 91 7.38 -15.51 8.09
CA THR A 91 7.91 -15.24 6.76
C THR A 91 8.30 -13.76 6.59
N TYR A 92 9.17 -13.47 5.63
CA TYR A 92 9.53 -12.08 5.30
C TYR A 92 8.30 -11.22 4.97
N ILE A 93 7.31 -11.75 4.24
CA ILE A 93 6.07 -11.02 3.95
C ILE A 93 5.27 -10.73 5.22
N THR A 94 5.21 -11.67 6.17
CA THR A 94 4.55 -11.46 7.46
C THR A 94 5.24 -10.35 8.25
N LEU A 95 6.57 -10.36 8.31
CA LEU A 95 7.34 -9.31 8.99
C LEU A 95 7.13 -7.94 8.36
N ILE A 96 7.09 -7.84 7.02
CA ILE A 96 6.83 -6.59 6.29
C ILE A 96 5.41 -6.09 6.55
N ILE A 97 4.40 -6.96 6.54
CA ILE A 97 3.02 -6.58 6.86
C ILE A 97 2.94 -6.09 8.31
N LYS A 98 3.53 -6.84 9.25
CA LYS A 98 3.58 -6.44 10.65
C LYS A 98 4.29 -5.10 10.82
N SER A 99 5.39 -4.82 10.11
CA SER A 99 6.09 -3.54 10.25
C SER A 99 5.31 -2.35 9.68
N VAL A 100 4.58 -2.54 8.57
CA VAL A 100 3.79 -1.48 7.92
C VAL A 100 2.47 -1.21 8.62
N PHE A 101 1.81 -2.27 9.10
CA PHE A 101 0.47 -2.21 9.68
C PHE A 101 0.47 -2.35 11.21
N ALA A 102 1.63 -2.55 11.86
CA ALA A 102 1.72 -2.40 13.30
C ALA A 102 1.16 -1.02 13.65
N SER A 103 0.10 -1.04 14.46
CA SER A 103 -0.48 0.17 15.00
C SER A 103 0.64 0.97 15.64
N GLU A 104 0.92 2.17 15.11
CA GLU A 104 1.44 3.22 15.95
C GLU A 104 0.46 3.30 17.13
N LYS A 105 0.81 2.71 18.27
CA LYS A 105 0.14 3.03 19.53
C LYS A 105 0.19 4.54 19.57
N LYS A 106 -0.97 5.18 19.37
CA LYS A 106 -1.11 6.63 19.29
C LYS A 106 -0.16 7.25 20.31
N ARG A 107 0.94 7.84 19.86
CA ARG A 107 1.68 8.82 20.65
C ARG A 107 0.82 10.08 20.65
N THR A 108 -0.39 9.98 21.21
CA THR A 108 -1.07 11.13 21.80
C THR A 108 -0.20 11.52 22.97
N ASN A 109 0.81 12.35 22.69
CA ASN A 109 1.34 13.25 23.69
C ASN A 109 0.14 14.03 24.20
N LYS A 110 -0.42 13.60 25.33
CA LYS A 110 -1.23 14.45 26.19
C LYS A 110 -0.36 15.67 26.44
N LYS A 111 -0.56 16.75 25.67
CA LYS A 111 -0.21 18.08 26.15
C LYS A 111 -1.17 18.30 27.33
N ILE A 112 -0.65 18.03 28.52
CA ILE A 112 -1.20 18.59 29.75
C ILE A 112 -0.82 20.07 29.65
N ILE A 113 -1.81 20.90 29.35
CA ILE A 113 -1.82 22.33 29.69
C ILE A 113 -2.92 22.46 30.72
#